data_AF-A0A970F0U9-F1
#
_entry.id   AF-A0A970F0U9-F1
#
_cell.length_a   1.000
_cell.length_b   1.000
_cell.length_c   1.000
_cell.angle_alpha   90.00
_cell.angle_beta   90.00
_cell.angle_gamma   90.00
#
_symmetry.space_group_name_H-M   'P 1'
#
loop_
_entity.id
_entity.type
_entity.pdbx_description
1 polymer ?
#
loop_
_entity_poly.entity_id
_entity_poly.type
_entity_poly.pdbx_seq_one_letter_code
_entity_poly.pdbx_strand_id
1 'polypeptide(L)'
;MHVLKIAVIIAIVAFVGLAPVPAGAAGTAPNPAGGVEVTIYNDDLALVKERRQLEIPKGISTLLFRDISARINPATVSFRSLTAPGSVRVLEQNFEFDLVEDAKLLQKFIGQRITVRTRSGEVFTGYLLSGARNGVPGNIVMSSEPDGAGSVVTVHLGDIQSVEYPSLPEGLITTPTLAWIVNNASSATAHETMITYLTGGLSWSADYVAVVGPNDDVMDITGWITLTNQSGTAYRDAKVKLVAGDVNRVYGPEPYPVRAAAAKVMYDMALAEVAEREFADYHLYELPLATTLKDNQVKQVEFMSATDVKVKKLLIYDGAQMGTKVASMLEFWNKEEDGLGLPLPKGIIRVSKADADGSLEFAGEDRIDHTPVDEKVRITLGYAFDVVGERKLTNTKRISDRVSEETWEIEVRNRKNVPVEVLVIEHMYGGTSWELVRASTRNYNKLDANTLEFPVEVKAGSTATISYTVRYSR
;
A
#
# COMPACT_ATOMS: atom_id res chain seq x y z
N MET A 1 82.13 -44.82 -0.43
CA MET A 1 81.36 -45.77 -1.27
C MET A 1 79.94 -45.81 -0.70
N HIS A 2 78.97 -45.42 -1.53
CA HIS A 2 77.52 -45.46 -1.36
C HIS A 2 76.82 -44.66 -0.24
N VAL A 3 76.00 -43.74 -0.74
CA VAL A 3 75.00 -42.88 -0.14
C VAL A 3 73.77 -43.70 0.27
N LEU A 4 73.15 -43.37 1.41
CA LEU A 4 71.68 -43.38 1.48
C LEU A 4 71.16 -42.39 2.53
N LYS A 5 70.29 -41.50 2.08
CA LYS A 5 69.56 -40.47 2.83
C LYS A 5 68.42 -41.12 3.61
N ILE A 6 68.19 -40.73 4.86
CA ILE A 6 66.90 -40.88 5.54
C ILE A 6 66.54 -39.53 6.19
N ALA A 7 65.33 -39.09 5.89
CA ALA A 7 64.73 -37.81 6.22
C ALA A 7 64.31 -37.72 7.70
N VAL A 8 64.45 -36.53 8.27
CA VAL A 8 63.94 -36.16 9.59
C VAL A 8 62.55 -35.55 9.41
N ILE A 9 61.52 -36.16 10.00
CA ILE A 9 60.17 -35.60 10.14
C ILE A 9 60.04 -35.11 11.59
N ILE A 10 59.94 -33.80 11.77
CA ILE A 10 59.59 -33.16 13.04
C ILE A 10 58.06 -33.09 13.12
N ALA A 11 57.48 -33.75 14.11
CA ALA A 11 56.07 -33.66 14.46
C ALA A 11 55.84 -32.43 15.36
N ILE A 12 55.11 -31.42 14.87
CA ILE A 12 54.57 -30.32 15.68
C ILE A 12 53.10 -30.62 15.95
N VAL A 13 52.78 -30.79 17.23
CA VAL A 13 51.43 -30.92 17.77
C VAL A 13 50.76 -29.56 17.78
N ALA A 14 49.69 -29.37 17.01
CA ALA A 14 48.83 -28.19 17.08
C ALA A 14 47.62 -28.50 17.98
N PHE A 15 47.57 -27.83 19.14
CA PHE A 15 46.45 -27.83 20.06
C PHE A 15 45.38 -26.86 19.51
N VAL A 16 44.24 -27.38 19.03
CA VAL A 16 43.07 -26.55 18.69
C VAL A 16 42.19 -26.46 19.92
N GLY A 17 42.15 -25.29 20.54
CA GLY A 17 41.20 -24.97 21.61
C GLY A 17 39.78 -24.86 21.05
N LEU A 18 38.85 -25.70 21.53
CA LEU A 18 37.42 -25.50 21.36
C LEU A 18 36.94 -24.47 22.39
N ALA A 19 36.44 -23.32 21.93
CA ALA A 19 35.58 -22.46 22.74
C ALA A 19 34.14 -23.01 22.72
N PRO A 20 33.39 -22.98 23.83
CA PRO A 20 31.99 -23.39 23.85
C PRO A 20 31.11 -22.28 23.25
N VAL A 21 30.37 -22.63 22.19
CA VAL A 21 29.29 -21.80 21.64
C VAL A 21 28.10 -21.88 22.59
N PRO A 22 27.47 -20.76 23.00
CA PRO A 22 26.29 -20.81 23.83
C PRO A 22 25.12 -21.38 23.03
N ALA A 23 24.47 -22.41 23.58
CA ALA A 23 23.24 -22.97 23.04
C ALA A 23 22.12 -21.94 23.16
N GLY A 24 21.88 -21.20 22.08
CA GLY A 24 20.65 -20.45 21.89
C GLY A 24 19.48 -21.42 21.82
N ALA A 25 18.48 -21.20 22.67
CA ALA A 25 17.23 -21.94 22.67
C ALA A 25 16.57 -21.85 21.28
N ALA A 26 16.56 -22.98 20.57
CA ALA A 26 15.80 -23.13 19.35
C ALA A 26 14.31 -23.10 19.72
N GLY A 27 13.64 -22.06 19.24
CA GLY A 27 12.20 -21.95 19.27
C GLY A 27 11.52 -23.14 18.60
N THR A 28 10.31 -23.38 19.07
CA THR A 28 9.31 -24.34 18.62
C THR A 28 9.25 -24.60 17.12
N ALA A 29 8.97 -25.87 16.80
CA ALA A 29 9.07 -26.59 15.53
C ALA A 29 8.68 -25.86 14.20
N PRO A 30 9.23 -26.33 13.07
CA PRO A 30 9.25 -25.64 11.77
C PRO A 30 7.93 -25.79 11.01
N ASN A 31 7.63 -24.78 10.18
CA ASN A 31 6.63 -24.87 9.12
C ASN A 31 7.13 -25.85 8.04
N PRO A 32 6.51 -27.02 7.82
CA PRO A 32 7.00 -27.97 6.82
C PRO A 32 6.45 -27.60 5.43
N ALA A 33 7.36 -27.18 4.54
CA ALA A 33 7.29 -27.33 3.08
C ALA A 33 5.94 -27.00 2.39
N GLY A 34 5.56 -25.73 2.41
CA GLY A 34 4.51 -25.21 1.54
C GLY A 34 4.62 -23.70 1.38
N GLY A 35 4.89 -23.24 0.15
CA GLY A 35 5.09 -21.82 -0.15
C GLY A 35 3.81 -21.00 0.04
N VAL A 36 3.98 -19.79 0.56
CA VAL A 36 2.92 -18.78 0.67
C VAL A 36 3.11 -17.75 -0.43
N GLU A 37 2.07 -17.48 -1.20
CA GLU A 37 2.02 -16.38 -2.17
C GLU A 37 0.95 -15.38 -1.70
N VAL A 38 1.32 -14.10 -1.60
CA VAL A 38 0.40 -13.02 -1.20
C VAL A 38 0.36 -12.01 -2.33
N THR A 39 -0.82 -11.81 -2.92
CA THR A 39 -1.07 -10.75 -3.90
C THR A 39 -1.87 -9.65 -3.24
N ILE A 40 -1.31 -8.44 -3.12
CA ILE A 40 -1.93 -7.29 -2.44
C ILE A 40 -2.44 -6.32 -3.50
N TYR A 41 -3.71 -5.94 -3.39
CA TYR A 41 -4.38 -5.00 -4.28
C TYR A 41 -4.51 -3.63 -3.60
N ASN A 42 -4.92 -2.63 -4.36
CA ASN A 42 -5.45 -1.39 -3.79
C ASN A 42 -6.80 -1.69 -3.08
N ASP A 43 -7.16 -0.91 -2.05
CA ASP A 43 -8.43 -1.01 -1.29
C ASP A 43 -8.58 -2.18 -0.30
N ASP A 44 -7.55 -2.42 0.52
CA ASP A 44 -7.61 -3.32 1.68
C ASP A 44 -8.07 -4.75 1.30
N LEU A 45 -7.52 -5.24 0.19
CA LEU A 45 -7.81 -6.53 -0.40
C LEU A 45 -6.50 -7.25 -0.73
N ALA A 46 -6.40 -8.51 -0.32
CA ALA A 46 -5.33 -9.40 -0.72
C ALA A 46 -5.86 -10.79 -1.06
N LEU A 47 -5.23 -11.43 -2.03
CA LEU A 47 -5.39 -12.84 -2.35
C LEU A 47 -4.21 -13.60 -1.74
N VAL A 48 -4.51 -14.50 -0.82
CA VAL A 48 -3.53 -15.40 -0.21
C VAL A 48 -3.68 -16.77 -0.85
N LYS A 49 -2.55 -17.35 -1.22
CA LYS A 49 -2.46 -18.71 -1.73
C LYS A 49 -1.40 -19.45 -0.93
N GLU A 50 -1.80 -20.52 -0.28
CA GLU A 50 -0.98 -21.24 0.67
C GLU A 50 -0.95 -22.72 0.33
N ARG A 51 0.27 -23.28 0.31
CA ARG A 51 0.45 -24.72 0.24
C ARG A 51 0.66 -25.27 1.64
N ARG A 52 -0.03 -26.37 1.97
CA ARG A 52 0.19 -27.10 3.24
C ARG A 52 0.18 -28.60 3.02
N GLN A 53 0.99 -29.30 3.80
CA GLN A 53 0.86 -30.75 3.98
C GLN A 53 -0.20 -31.00 5.06
N LEU A 54 -1.24 -31.78 4.72
CA LEU A 54 -2.32 -32.14 5.64
C LEU A 54 -2.51 -33.66 5.67
N GLU A 55 -2.71 -34.20 6.86
CA GLU A 55 -3.15 -35.58 7.04
C GLU A 55 -4.68 -35.63 7.02
N ILE A 56 -5.24 -36.28 5.99
CA ILE A 56 -6.67 -36.38 5.75
C ILE A 56 -7.03 -37.86 5.65
N PRO A 57 -7.58 -38.47 6.72
CA PRO A 57 -8.01 -39.87 6.69
C PRO A 57 -9.01 -40.15 5.57
N LYS A 58 -9.01 -41.37 5.04
CA LYS A 58 -10.04 -41.82 4.10
C LYS A 58 -11.43 -41.75 4.75
N GLY A 59 -12.42 -41.28 4.00
CA GLY A 59 -13.79 -41.09 4.47
C GLY A 59 -14.03 -39.69 5.03
N ILE A 60 -15.01 -39.56 5.91
CA ILE A 60 -15.40 -38.28 6.51
C ILE A 60 -14.53 -37.99 7.74
N SER A 61 -13.95 -36.80 7.80
CA SER A 61 -13.15 -36.34 8.94
C SER A 61 -13.30 -34.84 9.15
N THR A 62 -13.08 -34.38 10.38
CA THR A 62 -13.01 -32.95 10.71
C THR A 62 -11.57 -32.46 10.65
N LEU A 63 -11.32 -31.36 9.95
CA LEU A 63 -10.03 -30.67 9.87
C LEU A 63 -10.15 -29.28 10.49
N LEU A 64 -9.17 -28.91 11.31
CA LEU A 64 -9.04 -27.56 11.86
C LEU A 64 -7.89 -26.85 11.17
N PHE A 65 -8.21 -25.84 10.38
CA PHE A 65 -7.24 -25.05 9.65
C PHE A 65 -6.99 -23.73 10.40
N ARG A 66 -5.84 -23.67 11.08
CA ARG A 66 -5.40 -22.55 11.93
C ARG A 66 -4.46 -21.61 11.17
N ASP A 67 -4.01 -20.55 11.83
CA ASP A 67 -3.03 -19.57 11.32
C ASP A 67 -3.50 -18.81 10.07
N ILE A 68 -4.81 -18.67 9.92
CA ILE A 68 -5.44 -17.89 8.86
C ILE A 68 -5.70 -16.46 9.30
N SER A 69 -5.92 -15.60 8.32
CA SER A 69 -6.27 -14.21 8.58
C SER A 69 -7.57 -14.10 9.37
N ALA A 70 -7.58 -13.25 10.39
CA ALA A 70 -8.79 -12.86 11.13
C ALA A 70 -9.79 -12.09 10.25
N ARG A 71 -9.29 -11.49 9.15
CA ARG A 71 -10.06 -10.69 8.19
C ARG A 71 -10.38 -11.44 6.89
N ILE A 72 -10.25 -12.77 6.92
CA ILE A 72 -10.57 -13.64 5.78
C ILE A 72 -12.02 -13.43 5.34
N ASN A 73 -12.25 -13.46 4.03
CA ASN A 73 -13.59 -13.61 3.47
C ASN A 73 -13.88 -15.11 3.32
N PRO A 74 -14.69 -15.73 4.20
CA PRO A 74 -14.93 -17.17 4.19
C PRO A 74 -15.61 -17.65 2.90
N ALA A 75 -16.38 -16.78 2.22
CA ALA A 75 -17.05 -17.12 0.96
C ALA A 75 -16.09 -17.30 -0.23
N THR A 76 -14.82 -16.93 -0.06
CA THR A 76 -13.79 -16.97 -1.12
C THR A 76 -12.81 -18.12 -0.95
N VAL A 77 -12.96 -18.88 0.12
CA VAL A 77 -12.07 -19.98 0.47
C VAL A 77 -12.22 -21.10 -0.53
N SER A 78 -11.11 -21.43 -1.19
CA SER A 78 -10.97 -22.53 -2.13
C SER A 78 -9.94 -23.51 -1.60
N PHE A 79 -10.29 -24.79 -1.61
CA PHE A 79 -9.44 -25.89 -1.16
C PHE A 79 -9.27 -26.91 -2.28
N ARG A 80 -8.03 -27.36 -2.50
CA ARG A 80 -7.73 -28.44 -3.45
C ARG A 80 -6.60 -29.32 -2.92
N SER A 81 -6.76 -30.64 -2.99
CA SER A 81 -5.62 -31.55 -2.89
C SER A 81 -4.83 -31.58 -4.21
N LEU A 82 -3.53 -31.35 -4.11
CA LEU A 82 -2.58 -31.50 -5.22
C LEU A 82 -2.15 -32.96 -5.38
N THR A 83 -2.06 -33.71 -4.28
CA THR A 83 -1.72 -35.14 -4.28
C THR A 83 -2.82 -36.01 -4.92
N ALA A 84 -4.09 -35.73 -4.62
CA ALA A 84 -5.23 -36.47 -5.18
C ALA A 84 -6.32 -35.49 -5.67
N PRO A 85 -6.13 -34.84 -6.83
CA PRO A 85 -7.06 -33.85 -7.35
C PRO A 85 -8.50 -34.38 -7.44
N GLY A 86 -9.46 -33.62 -6.90
CA GLY A 86 -10.89 -33.95 -6.93
C GLY A 86 -11.33 -35.08 -5.98
N SER A 87 -10.39 -35.75 -5.31
CA SER A 87 -10.70 -36.87 -4.40
C SER A 87 -11.01 -36.43 -2.97
N VAL A 88 -10.59 -35.21 -2.58
CA VAL A 88 -10.92 -34.60 -1.29
C VAL A 88 -11.89 -33.46 -1.52
N ARG A 89 -13.06 -33.51 -0.89
CA ARG A 89 -14.08 -32.46 -0.94
C ARG A 89 -14.35 -31.89 0.45
N VAL A 90 -14.44 -30.57 0.56
CA VAL A 90 -14.99 -29.90 1.73
C VAL A 90 -16.51 -30.00 1.63
N LEU A 91 -17.13 -30.63 2.62
CA LEU A 91 -18.59 -30.79 2.74
C LEU A 91 -19.21 -29.64 3.55
N GLU A 92 -18.51 -29.18 4.58
CA GLU A 92 -18.96 -28.11 5.48
C GLU A 92 -17.77 -27.20 5.84
N GLN A 93 -18.04 -25.91 5.98
CA GLN A 93 -17.08 -24.91 6.43
C GLN A 93 -17.69 -24.00 7.49
N ASN A 94 -17.08 -24.01 8.67
CA ASN A 94 -17.39 -23.09 9.75
C ASN A 94 -16.19 -22.19 10.00
N PHE A 95 -16.40 -20.87 10.00
CA PHE A 95 -15.40 -19.91 10.42
C PHE A 95 -15.68 -19.51 11.86
N GLU A 96 -14.78 -19.89 12.75
CA GLU A 96 -14.94 -19.65 14.19
C GLU A 96 -14.34 -18.27 14.53
N PHE A 97 -15.22 -17.30 14.82
CA PHE A 97 -14.85 -15.92 15.19
C PHE A 97 -14.40 -15.77 16.67
N ASP A 98 -14.25 -16.89 17.39
CA ASP A 98 -14.15 -16.93 18.86
C ASP A 98 -12.74 -16.76 19.41
N LEU A 99 -12.14 -15.59 19.10
CA LEU A 99 -10.91 -15.10 19.71
C LEU A 99 -11.08 -14.87 21.23
N VAL A 100 -10.05 -15.17 22.02
CA VAL A 100 -9.99 -14.86 23.46
C VAL A 100 -9.84 -13.35 23.66
N GLU A 101 -10.88 -12.70 24.20
CA GLU A 101 -10.88 -11.29 24.60
C GLU A 101 -11.30 -11.17 26.07
N ASP A 102 -10.83 -10.15 26.79
CA ASP A 102 -11.14 -9.96 28.23
C ASP A 102 -12.64 -9.98 28.51
N ALA A 103 -13.44 -9.34 27.65
CA ALA A 103 -14.89 -9.35 27.74
C ALA A 103 -15.50 -10.75 27.56
N LYS A 104 -14.94 -11.55 26.64
CA LYS A 104 -15.40 -12.91 26.36
C LYS A 104 -15.00 -13.89 27.46
N LEU A 105 -13.80 -13.73 28.03
CA LEU A 105 -13.39 -14.48 29.22
C LEU A 105 -14.36 -14.19 30.36
N LEU A 106 -14.63 -12.92 30.67
CA LEU A 106 -15.60 -12.53 31.70
C LEU A 106 -17.01 -13.07 31.41
N GLN A 107 -17.45 -13.13 30.14
CA GLN A 107 -18.74 -13.73 29.79
C GLN A 107 -18.78 -15.26 29.98
N LYS A 108 -17.73 -15.98 29.58
CA LYS A 108 -17.65 -17.45 29.70
C LYS A 108 -17.51 -17.93 31.15
N PHE A 109 -16.95 -17.08 32.01
CA PHE A 109 -16.78 -17.36 33.45
C PHE A 109 -17.94 -16.88 34.32
N ILE A 110 -19.05 -16.39 33.76
CA ILE A 110 -20.26 -16.11 34.57
C ILE A 110 -20.71 -17.39 35.29
N GLY A 111 -20.97 -17.28 36.59
CA GLY A 111 -21.31 -18.38 37.48
C GLY A 111 -20.11 -19.19 37.98
N GLN A 112 -18.90 -18.90 37.51
CA GLN A 112 -17.68 -19.60 37.90
C GLN A 112 -16.81 -18.76 38.82
N ARG A 113 -15.93 -19.44 39.57
CA ARG A 113 -15.03 -18.80 40.53
C ARG A 113 -13.83 -18.16 39.82
N ILE A 114 -13.62 -16.87 40.05
CA ILE A 114 -12.47 -16.11 39.55
C ILE A 114 -11.77 -15.36 40.69
N THR A 115 -10.56 -14.86 40.43
CA THR A 115 -9.82 -14.03 41.36
C THR A 115 -9.47 -12.68 40.71
N VAL A 116 -9.76 -11.58 41.41
CA VAL A 116 -9.48 -10.21 40.95
C VAL A 116 -8.50 -9.57 41.91
N ARG A 117 -7.41 -9.02 41.39
CA ARG A 117 -6.44 -8.23 42.15
C ARG A 117 -6.57 -6.76 41.76
N THR A 118 -6.69 -5.87 42.74
CA THR A 118 -6.75 -4.43 42.53
C THR A 118 -5.37 -3.80 42.54
N ARG A 119 -5.26 -2.57 42.04
CA ARG A 119 -4.04 -1.74 42.09
C ARG A 119 -3.64 -1.36 43.51
N SER A 120 -4.59 -1.34 44.45
CA SER A 120 -4.34 -1.17 45.88
C SER A 120 -3.75 -2.44 46.55
N GLY A 121 -3.69 -3.57 45.83
CA GLY A 121 -3.19 -4.84 46.34
C GLY A 121 -4.25 -5.72 47.02
N GLU A 122 -5.52 -5.29 47.02
CA GLU A 122 -6.63 -6.08 47.53
C GLU A 122 -6.94 -7.24 46.58
N VAL A 123 -7.31 -8.38 47.15
CA VAL A 123 -7.62 -9.60 46.39
C VAL A 123 -9.03 -10.05 46.71
N PHE A 124 -9.86 -10.10 45.67
CA PHE A 124 -11.23 -10.58 45.74
C PHE A 124 -11.29 -11.95 45.06
N THR A 125 -11.92 -12.93 45.69
CA THR A 125 -12.14 -14.26 45.10
C THR A 125 -13.59 -14.65 45.32
N GLY A 126 -14.30 -14.96 44.25
CA GLY A 126 -15.74 -15.25 44.30
C GLY A 126 -16.29 -15.71 42.96
N TYR A 127 -17.58 -15.99 42.91
CA TYR A 127 -18.30 -16.40 41.71
C TYR A 127 -18.69 -15.18 40.90
N LEU A 128 -18.26 -15.11 39.63
CA LEU A 128 -18.53 -13.98 38.74
C LEU A 128 -20.02 -13.92 38.39
N LEU A 129 -20.67 -12.80 38.67
CA LEU A 129 -22.06 -12.56 38.29
C LEU A 129 -22.15 -11.74 36.99
N SER A 130 -21.24 -10.78 36.80
CA SER A 130 -21.16 -9.94 35.59
C SER A 130 -19.78 -9.30 35.51
N GLY A 131 -19.23 -9.15 34.30
CA GLY A 131 -17.95 -8.45 34.08
C GLY A 131 -17.82 -7.79 32.71
N ALA A 132 -18.75 -8.04 31.79
CA ALA A 132 -18.75 -7.41 30.47
C ALA A 132 -20.17 -7.28 29.94
N ARG A 133 -20.41 -6.24 29.15
CA ARG A 133 -21.71 -5.98 28.49
C ARG A 133 -21.46 -5.60 27.04
N ASN A 134 -22.15 -6.25 26.11
CA ASN A 134 -22.03 -6.02 24.67
C ASN A 134 -20.57 -6.09 24.15
N GLY A 135 -19.76 -7.02 24.67
CA GLY A 135 -18.35 -7.19 24.26
C GLY A 135 -17.38 -6.17 24.85
N VAL A 136 -17.84 -5.27 25.73
CA VAL A 136 -16.98 -4.30 26.42
C VAL A 136 -16.75 -4.73 27.87
N PRO A 137 -15.51 -4.82 28.36
CA PRO A 137 -15.23 -5.05 29.78
C PRO A 137 -15.84 -3.95 30.65
N GLY A 138 -16.46 -4.34 31.76
CA GLY A 138 -17.08 -3.44 32.72
C GLY A 138 -16.63 -3.74 34.15
N ASN A 139 -17.29 -3.13 35.14
CA ASN A 139 -17.06 -3.46 36.54
C ASN A 139 -17.35 -4.96 36.78
N ILE A 140 -16.52 -5.59 37.61
CA ILE A 140 -16.66 -7.00 37.95
C ILE A 140 -17.54 -7.13 39.19
N VAL A 141 -18.67 -7.80 39.05
CA VAL A 141 -19.59 -8.13 40.15
C VAL A 141 -19.39 -9.59 40.51
N MET A 142 -19.08 -9.89 41.76
CA MET A 142 -18.84 -11.24 42.26
C MET A 142 -19.68 -11.52 43.52
N SER A 143 -20.03 -12.79 43.73
CA SER A 143 -20.62 -13.27 44.98
C SER A 143 -19.66 -14.18 45.74
N SER A 144 -19.76 -14.22 47.07
CA SER A 144 -19.02 -15.17 47.90
C SER A 144 -19.51 -16.62 47.73
N GLU A 145 -20.73 -16.84 47.24
CA GLU A 145 -21.35 -18.15 47.04
C GLU A 145 -21.92 -18.29 45.61
N PRO A 146 -22.16 -19.52 45.11
CA PRO A 146 -22.79 -19.74 43.81
C PRO A 146 -24.16 -19.07 43.67
N ASP A 147 -24.55 -18.77 42.43
CA ASP A 147 -25.87 -18.22 42.06
C ASP A 147 -26.25 -16.90 42.75
N GLY A 148 -25.29 -16.21 43.36
CA GLY A 148 -25.54 -14.93 44.05
C GLY A 148 -26.16 -15.07 45.43
N ALA A 149 -26.14 -16.26 46.05
CA ALA A 149 -26.72 -16.51 47.37
C ALA A 149 -25.94 -15.85 48.53
N GLY A 150 -24.68 -15.48 48.29
CA GLY A 150 -23.77 -14.91 49.28
C GLY A 150 -23.63 -13.39 49.19
N SER A 151 -22.64 -12.82 49.91
CA SER A 151 -22.35 -11.39 49.83
C SER A 151 -21.87 -11.02 48.43
N VAL A 152 -22.38 -9.90 47.89
CA VAL A 152 -22.04 -9.42 46.55
C VAL A 152 -21.10 -8.24 46.65
N VAL A 153 -20.00 -8.29 45.91
CA VAL A 153 -19.01 -7.22 45.80
C VAL A 153 -18.91 -6.75 44.36
N THR A 154 -18.74 -5.44 44.16
CA THR A 154 -18.44 -4.85 42.86
C THR A 154 -17.03 -4.28 42.90
N VAL A 155 -16.17 -4.71 41.98
CA VAL A 155 -14.83 -4.18 41.77
C VAL A 155 -14.87 -3.28 40.53
N HIS A 156 -14.51 -2.01 40.70
CA HIS A 156 -14.53 -1.04 39.61
C HIS A 156 -13.41 -1.30 38.61
N LEU A 157 -13.71 -1.20 37.31
CA LEU A 157 -12.76 -1.50 36.23
C LEU A 157 -11.45 -0.69 36.35
N GLY A 158 -11.53 0.57 36.79
CA GLY A 158 -10.37 1.43 36.99
C GLY A 158 -9.41 0.99 38.08
N ASP A 159 -9.88 0.17 39.02
CA ASP A 159 -9.11 -0.31 40.17
C ASP A 159 -8.51 -1.70 39.94
N ILE A 160 -8.89 -2.39 38.86
CA ILE A 160 -8.42 -3.75 38.55
C ILE A 160 -6.99 -3.68 38.00
N GLN A 161 -6.11 -4.52 38.57
CA GLN A 161 -4.76 -4.76 38.08
C GLN A 161 -4.70 -6.03 37.25
N SER A 162 -5.30 -7.12 37.72
CA SER A 162 -5.36 -8.41 37.00
C SER A 162 -6.57 -9.23 37.38
N VAL A 163 -7.05 -10.05 36.45
CA VAL A 163 -8.07 -11.08 36.68
C VAL A 163 -7.45 -12.43 36.38
N GLU A 164 -7.60 -13.36 37.31
CA GLU A 164 -7.10 -14.72 37.23
C GLU A 164 -8.28 -15.68 37.11
N TYR A 165 -8.20 -16.55 36.11
CA TYR A 165 -9.21 -17.56 35.79
C TYR A 165 -8.64 -18.95 36.11
N PRO A 166 -9.47 -19.90 36.59
CA PRO A 166 -8.99 -21.22 37.01
C PRO A 166 -8.48 -22.09 35.86
N SER A 167 -8.91 -21.83 34.61
CA SER A 167 -8.43 -22.49 33.40
C SER A 167 -8.79 -21.64 32.16
N LEU A 168 -8.43 -22.08 30.94
CA LEU A 168 -9.02 -21.52 29.73
C LEU A 168 -10.31 -22.29 29.40
N PRO A 169 -11.48 -21.63 29.25
CA PRO A 169 -12.74 -22.28 28.92
C PRO A 169 -12.64 -23.12 27.64
N GLU A 170 -13.25 -24.30 27.64
CA GLU A 170 -13.37 -25.10 26.43
C GLU A 170 -14.11 -24.32 25.33
N GLY A 171 -13.63 -24.44 24.09
CA GLY A 171 -14.22 -23.77 22.92
C GLY A 171 -13.75 -22.33 22.69
N LEU A 172 -12.86 -21.77 23.52
CA LEU A 172 -12.16 -20.54 23.18
C LEU A 172 -10.96 -20.85 22.29
N ILE A 173 -10.93 -20.25 21.11
CA ILE A 173 -9.86 -20.44 20.14
C ILE A 173 -8.98 -19.19 20.18
N THR A 174 -7.68 -19.34 20.42
CA THR A 174 -6.76 -18.20 20.53
C THR A 174 -6.37 -17.60 19.17
N THR A 175 -6.78 -18.23 18.06
CA THR A 175 -6.45 -17.85 16.69
C THR A 175 -7.63 -18.10 15.75
N PRO A 176 -7.85 -17.27 14.71
CA PRO A 176 -8.90 -17.52 13.72
C PRO A 176 -8.74 -18.92 13.11
N THR A 177 -9.82 -19.70 13.06
CA THR A 177 -9.79 -21.10 12.63
C THR A 177 -10.95 -21.42 11.69
N LEU A 178 -10.65 -22.07 10.57
CA LEU A 178 -11.65 -22.71 9.72
C LEU A 178 -11.79 -24.17 10.15
N ALA A 179 -12.99 -24.56 10.59
CA ALA A 179 -13.34 -25.95 10.82
C ALA A 179 -14.02 -26.51 9.57
N TRP A 180 -13.44 -27.55 8.99
CA TRP A 180 -13.97 -28.22 7.82
C TRP A 180 -14.41 -29.64 8.13
N ILE A 181 -15.57 -30.03 7.64
CA ILE A 181 -15.90 -31.45 7.45
C ILE A 181 -15.48 -31.79 6.02
N VAL A 182 -14.53 -32.71 5.87
CA VAL A 182 -14.04 -33.15 4.56
C VAL A 182 -14.36 -34.61 4.32
N ASN A 183 -14.51 -34.98 3.05
CA ASN A 183 -14.58 -36.37 2.61
C ASN A 183 -13.41 -36.68 1.66
N ASN A 184 -12.54 -37.60 2.05
CA ASN A 184 -11.46 -38.11 1.23
C ASN A 184 -11.83 -39.47 0.63
N ALA A 185 -12.05 -39.51 -0.68
CA ALA A 185 -12.35 -40.75 -1.42
C ALA A 185 -11.10 -41.54 -1.82
N SER A 186 -9.90 -40.98 -1.65
CA SER A 186 -8.64 -41.62 -2.02
C SER A 186 -8.11 -42.55 -0.90
N SER A 187 -7.11 -43.37 -1.22
CA SER A 187 -6.38 -44.16 -0.24
C SER A 187 -5.19 -43.41 0.38
N ALA A 188 -4.81 -42.25 -0.16
CA ALA A 188 -3.76 -41.43 0.40
C ALA A 188 -4.28 -40.72 1.66
N THR A 189 -3.42 -40.58 2.68
CA THR A 189 -3.72 -39.79 3.88
C THR A 189 -2.88 -38.52 3.95
N ALA A 190 -1.63 -38.57 3.49
CA ALA A 190 -0.80 -37.38 3.33
C ALA A 190 -1.18 -36.67 2.02
N HIS A 191 -1.65 -35.43 2.14
CA HIS A 191 -1.99 -34.59 1.00
C HIS A 191 -1.20 -33.29 1.03
N GLU A 192 -0.49 -33.00 -0.06
CA GLU A 192 -0.16 -31.61 -0.39
C GLU A 192 -1.45 -30.94 -0.85
N THR A 193 -1.74 -29.79 -0.27
CA THR A 193 -2.99 -29.06 -0.48
C THR A 193 -2.69 -27.62 -0.86
N MET A 194 -3.60 -27.04 -1.64
CA MET A 194 -3.61 -25.64 -2.01
C MET A 194 -4.86 -25.01 -1.41
N ILE A 195 -4.67 -23.97 -0.62
CA ILE A 195 -5.74 -23.15 -0.07
C ILE A 195 -5.60 -21.76 -0.70
N THR A 196 -6.71 -21.18 -1.12
CA THR A 196 -6.74 -19.83 -1.68
C THR A 196 -7.91 -19.06 -1.10
N TYR A 197 -7.69 -17.83 -0.67
CA TYR A 197 -8.74 -17.00 -0.08
C TYR A 197 -8.44 -15.51 -0.25
N LEU A 198 -9.50 -14.71 -0.28
CA LEU A 198 -9.41 -13.25 -0.14
C LEU A 198 -9.42 -12.87 1.34
N THR A 199 -8.65 -11.85 1.68
CA THR A 199 -8.64 -11.25 3.00
C THR A 199 -8.47 -9.74 2.93
N GLY A 200 -8.91 -9.04 3.97
CA GLY A 200 -8.51 -7.67 4.22
C GLY A 200 -7.33 -7.57 5.19
N GLY A 201 -6.94 -6.35 5.50
CA GLY A 201 -5.88 -6.02 6.45
C GLY A 201 -4.50 -5.99 5.80
N LEU A 202 -4.42 -5.95 4.48
CA LEU A 202 -3.18 -5.86 3.73
C LEU A 202 -3.29 -4.71 2.74
N SER A 203 -2.32 -3.81 2.76
CA SER A 203 -2.24 -2.69 1.84
C SER A 203 -0.79 -2.42 1.46
N TRP A 204 -0.61 -1.72 0.34
CA TRP A 204 0.70 -1.30 -0.12
C TRP A 204 0.67 0.11 -0.71
N SER A 205 1.82 0.79 -0.69
CA SER A 205 2.05 2.06 -1.40
C SER A 205 3.47 2.12 -1.92
N ALA A 206 3.71 2.93 -2.96
CA ALA A 206 5.05 3.24 -3.44
C ALA A 206 5.47 4.65 -3.02
N ASP A 207 6.71 4.77 -2.58
CA ASP A 207 7.36 6.02 -2.20
C ASP A 207 8.72 6.10 -2.89
N TYR A 208 9.07 7.27 -3.40
CA TYR A 208 10.35 7.52 -4.06
C TYR A 208 11.10 8.60 -3.31
N VAL A 209 12.40 8.39 -3.14
CA VAL A 209 13.32 9.40 -2.59
C VAL A 209 14.30 9.73 -3.70
N ALA A 210 14.34 11.00 -4.10
CA ALA A 210 15.23 11.49 -5.14
C ALA A 210 16.17 12.56 -4.59
N VAL A 211 17.44 12.48 -4.95
CA VAL A 211 18.47 13.47 -4.62
C VAL A 211 19.00 14.05 -5.91
N VAL A 212 18.74 15.34 -6.12
CA VAL A 212 19.15 16.05 -7.34
C VAL A 212 20.58 16.55 -7.19
N GLY A 213 21.37 16.36 -8.24
CA GLY A 213 22.74 16.85 -8.32
C GLY A 213 22.84 18.38 -8.29
N PRO A 214 24.03 18.94 -8.01
CA PRO A 214 24.22 20.38 -7.84
C PRO A 214 23.83 21.20 -9.08
N ASN A 215 24.00 20.62 -10.28
CA ASN A 215 23.74 21.25 -11.57
C ASN A 215 22.30 21.09 -12.09
N ASP A 216 21.41 20.41 -11.36
CA ASP A 216 20.02 20.14 -11.77
C ASP A 216 19.88 19.32 -13.08
N ASP A 217 20.88 18.51 -13.43
CA ASP A 217 20.97 17.72 -14.67
C ASP A 217 20.90 16.19 -14.44
N VAL A 218 21.21 15.74 -13.23
CA VAL A 218 21.08 14.33 -12.81
C VAL A 218 20.39 14.21 -11.45
N MET A 219 19.83 13.03 -11.18
CA MET A 219 19.36 12.65 -9.86
C MET A 219 19.70 11.19 -9.53
N ASP A 220 19.89 10.92 -8.24
CA ASP A 220 19.81 9.56 -7.70
C ASP A 220 18.39 9.33 -7.19
N ILE A 221 17.80 8.18 -7.50
CA ILE A 221 16.43 7.84 -7.11
C ILE A 221 16.35 6.43 -6.53
N THR A 222 15.68 6.32 -5.39
CA THR A 222 15.39 5.04 -4.73
C THR A 222 13.88 4.89 -4.56
N GLY A 223 13.35 3.73 -4.95
CA GLY A 223 11.95 3.38 -4.83
C GLY A 223 11.72 2.38 -3.71
N TRP A 224 10.77 2.68 -2.84
CA TRP A 224 10.34 1.87 -1.71
C TRP A 224 8.89 1.44 -1.88
N ILE A 225 8.62 0.17 -1.59
CA ILE A 225 7.27 -0.32 -1.35
C ILE A 225 7.04 -0.38 0.16
N THR A 226 6.04 0.33 0.62
CA THR A 226 5.53 0.23 1.99
C THR A 226 4.39 -0.79 2.03
N LEU A 227 4.53 -1.85 2.81
CA LEU A 227 3.56 -2.91 3.03
C LEU A 227 3.00 -2.81 4.45
N THR A 228 1.68 -2.78 4.60
CA THR A 228 1.04 -2.83 5.92
C THR A 228 0.28 -4.14 6.06
N ASN A 229 0.49 -4.84 7.18
CA ASN A 229 -0.27 -6.03 7.54
C ASN A 229 -0.92 -5.87 8.91
N GLN A 230 -2.24 -5.89 8.92
CA GLN A 230 -3.18 -5.89 10.04
C GLN A 230 -4.25 -6.97 9.81
N SER A 231 -3.89 -8.05 9.12
CA SER A 231 -4.80 -9.13 8.76
C SER A 231 -5.04 -10.13 9.90
N GLY A 232 -4.34 -9.99 11.03
CA GLY A 232 -4.43 -10.87 12.19
C GLY A 232 -3.56 -12.13 12.08
N THR A 233 -2.73 -12.25 11.04
CA THR A 233 -1.78 -13.36 10.88
C THR A 233 -0.50 -12.90 10.18
N ALA A 234 0.59 -13.64 10.41
CA ALA A 234 1.87 -13.41 9.77
C ALA A 234 2.09 -14.36 8.58
N TYR A 235 2.49 -13.82 7.42
CA TYR A 235 2.83 -14.60 6.24
C TYR A 235 4.35 -14.76 6.17
N ARG A 236 4.85 -15.93 6.58
CA ARG A 236 6.29 -16.20 6.65
C ARG A 236 6.84 -16.59 5.29
N ASP A 237 7.99 -16.00 4.93
CA ASP A 237 8.72 -16.27 3.68
C ASP A 237 7.81 -16.24 2.44
N ALA A 238 6.95 -15.23 2.37
CA ALA A 238 5.93 -15.14 1.34
C ALA A 238 6.50 -14.54 0.05
N LYS A 239 6.12 -15.12 -1.09
CA LYS A 239 6.28 -14.49 -2.40
C LYS A 239 5.20 -13.41 -2.55
N VAL A 240 5.62 -12.15 -2.63
CA VAL A 240 4.70 -11.01 -2.63
C VAL A 240 4.55 -10.45 -4.04
N LYS A 241 3.30 -10.27 -4.45
CA LYS A 241 2.89 -9.56 -5.66
C LYS A 241 2.02 -8.37 -5.29
N LEU A 242 2.15 -7.29 -6.03
CA LEU A 242 1.41 -6.05 -5.84
C LEU A 242 0.64 -5.77 -7.12
N VAL A 243 -0.63 -5.48 -6.99
CA VAL A 243 -1.50 -5.17 -8.13
C VAL A 243 -1.95 -3.73 -7.99
N ALA A 244 -1.67 -2.95 -9.03
CA ALA A 244 -2.19 -1.60 -9.15
C ALA A 244 -3.30 -1.54 -10.21
N GLY A 245 -4.38 -0.85 -9.84
CA GLY A 245 -5.61 -0.71 -10.62
C GLY A 245 -6.85 -0.97 -9.76
N ASP A 246 -8.01 -0.58 -10.25
CA ASP A 246 -9.28 -0.74 -9.53
C ASP A 246 -9.88 -2.11 -9.82
N VAL A 247 -9.93 -2.98 -8.80
CA VAL A 247 -10.59 -4.27 -8.93
C VAL A 247 -12.09 -4.06 -8.78
N ASN A 248 -12.86 -4.52 -9.77
CA ASN A 248 -14.32 -4.47 -9.67
C ASN A 248 -14.79 -5.36 -8.51
N ARG A 249 -15.35 -4.74 -7.47
CA ARG A 249 -15.92 -5.41 -6.32
C ARG A 249 -17.43 -5.24 -6.34
N VAL A 250 -18.14 -6.36 -6.23
CA VAL A 250 -19.59 -6.32 -5.98
C VAL A 250 -19.80 -5.95 -4.52
N TYR A 251 -20.09 -4.68 -4.27
CA TYR A 251 -20.58 -4.24 -2.96
C TYR A 251 -22.04 -4.68 -2.84
N GLY A 252 -22.36 -5.47 -1.82
CA GLY A 252 -23.74 -5.82 -1.51
C GLY A 252 -24.55 -4.55 -1.22
N PRO A 253 -25.87 -4.56 -1.47
CA PRO A 253 -26.69 -3.40 -1.18
C PRO A 253 -26.56 -3.04 0.31
N GLU A 254 -26.04 -1.84 0.58
CA GLU A 254 -26.17 -1.17 1.87
C GLU A 254 -27.63 -1.34 2.37
N PRO A 255 -27.89 -1.67 3.65
CA PRO A 255 -29.23 -1.71 4.17
C PRO A 255 -29.83 -0.30 4.18
N TYR A 256 -30.37 0.13 3.04
CA TYR A 256 -31.14 1.36 2.94
C TYR A 256 -32.40 1.21 3.83
N PRO A 257 -32.71 2.19 4.69
CA PRO A 257 -33.95 2.15 5.46
C PRO A 257 -35.15 1.99 4.52
N VAL A 258 -35.94 0.95 4.81
CA VAL A 258 -36.89 0.22 3.93
C VAL A 258 -38.02 1.08 3.31
N ARG A 259 -38.13 2.37 3.62
CA ARG A 259 -39.22 3.22 3.13
C ARG A 259 -39.01 3.82 1.74
N ALA A 260 -37.78 3.89 1.23
CA ALA A 260 -37.50 4.41 -0.12
C ALA A 260 -37.28 3.31 -1.19
N ALA A 261 -37.21 2.04 -0.78
CA ALA A 261 -36.75 0.95 -1.64
C ALA A 261 -37.81 0.40 -2.61
N ALA A 262 -39.10 0.46 -2.27
CA ALA A 262 -40.14 -0.17 -3.09
C ALA A 262 -40.32 0.48 -4.48
N ALA A 263 -40.09 1.80 -4.59
CA ALA A 263 -40.21 2.52 -5.86
C ALA A 263 -38.98 2.40 -6.76
N LYS A 264 -37.79 2.20 -6.18
CA LYS A 264 -36.52 2.12 -6.92
C LYS A 264 -36.26 0.72 -7.49
N VAL A 265 -36.67 -0.34 -6.76
CA VAL A 265 -36.46 -1.73 -7.17
C VAL A 265 -37.24 -2.11 -8.43
N MET A 266 -38.41 -1.51 -8.68
CA MET A 266 -39.16 -1.74 -9.93
C MET A 266 -38.54 -1.06 -11.16
N TYR A 267 -37.73 -0.02 -10.98
CA TYR A 267 -37.09 0.69 -12.09
C TYR A 267 -35.75 0.04 -12.49
N ASP A 268 -34.99 -0.48 -11.52
CA ASP A 268 -33.66 -1.05 -11.75
C ASP A 268 -33.70 -2.50 -12.29
N MET A 269 -34.83 -3.20 -12.19
CA MET A 269 -35.00 -4.56 -12.78
C MET A 269 -35.11 -4.57 -14.31
N ALA A 270 -35.19 -3.41 -14.97
CA ALA A 270 -35.42 -3.33 -16.41
C ALA A 270 -34.15 -3.19 -17.28
N LEU A 271 -32.95 -2.99 -16.71
CA LEU A 271 -31.73 -2.70 -17.50
C LEU A 271 -30.44 -3.26 -16.87
N ALA A 272 -30.29 -4.59 -16.83
CA ALA A 272 -28.98 -5.18 -16.55
C ALA A 272 -28.64 -6.25 -17.60
N GLU A 273 -28.11 -5.80 -18.73
CA GLU A 273 -27.31 -6.65 -19.61
C GLU A 273 -25.89 -6.75 -19.06
N VAL A 274 -25.41 -7.97 -18.90
CA VAL A 274 -24.05 -8.29 -18.45
C VAL A 274 -23.11 -8.11 -19.64
N ALA A 275 -22.25 -7.09 -19.58
CA ALA A 275 -21.14 -6.93 -20.51
C ALA A 275 -19.92 -7.72 -20.01
N GLU A 276 -19.48 -8.69 -20.80
CA GLU A 276 -18.18 -9.36 -20.66
C GLU A 276 -17.06 -8.36 -20.98
N ARG A 277 -16.04 -8.26 -20.14
CA ARG A 277 -14.85 -7.43 -20.36
C ARG A 277 -13.59 -8.25 -20.09
N GLU A 278 -12.63 -8.14 -21.00
CA GLU A 278 -11.33 -8.80 -20.92
C GLU A 278 -10.51 -8.30 -19.72
N PHE A 279 -9.74 -9.22 -19.13
CA PHE A 279 -8.97 -9.01 -17.91
C PHE A 279 -7.50 -8.72 -18.28
N ALA A 280 -7.12 -7.44 -18.46
CA ALA A 280 -5.73 -7.07 -18.81
C ALA A 280 -5.22 -5.69 -18.33
N ASP A 281 -6.04 -4.85 -17.69
CA ASP A 281 -5.67 -3.44 -17.39
C ASP A 281 -4.91 -3.22 -16.06
N TYR A 282 -4.36 -4.28 -15.46
CA TYR A 282 -3.69 -4.21 -14.15
C TYR A 282 -2.17 -4.21 -14.27
N HIS A 283 -1.51 -3.37 -13.49
CA HIS A 283 -0.05 -3.42 -13.35
C HIS A 283 0.34 -4.35 -12.20
N LEU A 284 1.04 -5.43 -12.53
CA LEU A 284 1.56 -6.40 -11.57
C LEU A 284 3.03 -6.13 -11.29
N TYR A 285 3.37 -5.90 -10.02
CA TYR A 285 4.74 -5.76 -9.53
C TYR A 285 5.08 -6.94 -8.64
N GLU A 286 6.19 -7.61 -8.90
CA GLU A 286 6.66 -8.73 -8.09
C GLU A 286 7.89 -8.30 -7.29
N LEU A 287 7.87 -8.54 -5.97
CA LEU A 287 9.06 -8.27 -5.16
C LEU A 287 10.13 -9.33 -5.46
N PRO A 288 11.41 -8.93 -5.63
CA PRO A 288 12.46 -9.84 -6.10
C PRO A 288 12.81 -10.93 -5.08
N LEU A 289 12.56 -10.69 -3.79
CA LEU A 289 12.87 -11.61 -2.70
C LEU A 289 11.61 -11.95 -1.91
N ALA A 290 11.50 -13.21 -1.51
CA ALA A 290 10.50 -13.64 -0.54
C ALA A 290 10.71 -12.92 0.80
N THR A 291 9.62 -12.59 1.48
CA THR A 291 9.68 -11.79 2.70
C THR A 291 8.58 -12.14 3.71
N THR A 292 8.87 -12.00 5.00
CA THR A 292 7.91 -12.34 6.07
C THR A 292 7.04 -11.15 6.46
N LEU A 293 5.78 -11.10 6.06
CA LEU A 293 4.83 -10.06 6.47
C LEU A 293 4.33 -10.36 7.89
N LYS A 294 4.91 -9.75 8.92
CA LYS A 294 4.42 -9.95 10.30
C LYS A 294 3.06 -9.29 10.48
N ASP A 295 2.23 -9.82 11.37
CA ASP A 295 1.01 -9.14 11.77
C ASP A 295 1.33 -7.85 12.55
N ASN A 296 0.45 -6.86 12.45
CA ASN A 296 0.62 -5.50 13.03
C ASN A 296 1.96 -4.86 12.69
N GLN A 297 2.40 -4.99 11.44
CA GLN A 297 3.67 -4.45 10.95
C GLN A 297 3.47 -3.57 9.73
N VAL A 298 4.17 -2.43 9.72
CA VAL A 298 4.55 -1.71 8.51
C VAL A 298 5.96 -2.13 8.13
N LYS A 299 6.15 -2.57 6.89
CA LYS A 299 7.44 -2.99 6.34
C LYS A 299 7.73 -2.17 5.09
N GLN A 300 8.96 -1.70 4.95
CA GLN A 300 9.44 -1.13 3.69
C GLN A 300 10.40 -2.10 3.02
N VAL A 301 10.27 -2.22 1.70
CA VAL A 301 11.13 -3.03 0.84
C VAL A 301 11.58 -2.14 -0.32
N GLU A 302 12.89 -1.99 -0.50
CA GLU A 302 13.44 -1.34 -1.68
C GLU A 302 13.13 -2.22 -2.90
N PHE A 303 12.59 -1.61 -3.96
CA PHE A 303 12.30 -2.33 -5.21
C PHE A 303 13.12 -1.83 -6.40
N MET A 304 13.67 -0.62 -6.31
CA MET A 304 14.57 -0.08 -7.31
C MET A 304 15.53 0.94 -6.69
N SER A 305 16.70 1.06 -7.31
CA SER A 305 17.64 2.13 -7.08
C SER A 305 18.36 2.43 -8.38
N ALA A 306 18.52 3.71 -8.70
CA ALA A 306 19.20 4.19 -9.89
C ALA A 306 19.99 5.45 -9.56
N THR A 307 21.19 5.56 -10.10
CA THR A 307 22.09 6.70 -9.92
C THR A 307 22.33 7.41 -11.24
N ASP A 308 22.66 8.69 -11.18
CA ASP A 308 22.95 9.52 -12.36
C ASP A 308 21.81 9.52 -13.42
N VAL A 309 20.55 9.41 -12.96
CA VAL A 309 19.37 9.47 -13.84
C VAL A 309 19.29 10.86 -14.46
N LYS A 310 19.24 10.94 -15.79
CA LYS A 310 19.19 12.24 -16.46
C LYS A 310 17.87 12.95 -16.18
N VAL A 311 17.96 14.21 -15.78
CA VAL A 311 16.81 15.06 -15.51
C VAL A 311 16.94 16.40 -16.21
N LYS A 312 15.80 17.05 -16.44
CA LYS A 312 15.72 18.41 -16.95
C LYS A 312 14.88 19.24 -15.99
N LYS A 313 15.47 20.30 -15.46
CA LYS A 313 14.72 21.33 -14.74
C LYS A 313 13.91 22.19 -15.73
N LEU A 314 12.64 22.39 -15.43
CA LEU A 314 11.72 23.21 -16.21
C LEU A 314 11.13 24.32 -15.36
N LEU A 315 10.99 25.50 -15.95
CA LEU A 315 10.16 26.57 -15.41
C LEU A 315 8.93 26.70 -16.29
N ILE A 316 7.74 26.54 -15.71
CA ILE A 316 6.46 26.62 -16.43
C ILE A 316 5.65 27.78 -15.90
N TYR A 317 5.17 28.63 -16.80
CA TYR A 317 4.26 29.73 -16.48
C TYR A 317 2.92 29.54 -17.19
N ASP A 318 1.88 29.23 -16.43
CA ASP A 318 0.49 29.28 -16.89
C ASP A 318 -0.20 30.45 -16.17
N GLY A 319 -0.28 31.60 -16.82
CA GLY A 319 -0.83 32.80 -16.19
C GLY A 319 -2.33 32.73 -15.91
N ALA A 320 -3.05 31.87 -16.62
CA ALA A 320 -4.49 31.68 -16.42
C ALA A 320 -4.77 30.82 -15.18
N GLN A 321 -3.93 29.81 -14.90
CA GLN A 321 -4.12 28.88 -13.79
C GLN A 321 -3.30 29.24 -12.54
N MET A 322 -2.10 29.81 -12.70
CA MET A 322 -1.12 30.04 -11.63
C MET A 322 -0.96 31.52 -11.23
N GLY A 323 -1.68 32.43 -11.89
CA GLY A 323 -1.60 33.87 -11.64
C GLY A 323 -0.22 34.42 -12.02
N THR A 324 0.57 34.86 -11.04
CA THR A 324 1.94 35.38 -11.27
C THR A 324 3.05 34.38 -11.01
N LYS A 325 2.70 33.20 -10.46
CA LYS A 325 3.68 32.20 -10.05
C LYS A 325 4.20 31.41 -11.23
N VAL A 326 5.49 31.09 -11.20
CA VAL A 326 6.14 30.21 -12.17
C VAL A 326 6.49 28.90 -11.46
N ALA A 327 5.94 27.79 -11.95
CA ALA A 327 6.20 26.47 -11.39
C ALA A 327 7.62 26.03 -11.72
N SER A 328 8.31 25.45 -10.72
CA SER A 328 9.60 24.78 -10.89
C SER A 328 9.35 23.28 -10.91
N MET A 329 9.66 22.64 -12.03
CA MET A 329 9.43 21.23 -12.25
C MET A 329 10.74 20.49 -12.57
N LEU A 330 10.75 19.19 -12.32
CA LEU A 330 11.73 18.24 -12.81
C LEU A 330 11.06 17.32 -13.84
N GLU A 331 11.69 17.15 -14.98
CA GLU A 331 11.29 16.22 -16.04
C GLU A 331 12.36 15.14 -16.21
N PHE A 332 11.96 13.88 -16.30
CA PHE A 332 12.87 12.77 -16.58
C PHE A 332 12.16 11.68 -17.38
N TRP A 333 12.93 10.82 -18.04
CA TRP A 333 12.40 9.70 -18.80
C TRP A 333 12.58 8.40 -18.02
N ASN A 334 11.54 7.55 -18.01
CA ASN A 334 11.64 6.19 -17.50
C ASN A 334 12.23 5.26 -18.56
N LYS A 335 13.51 5.42 -18.88
CA LYS A 335 14.21 4.67 -19.93
C LYS A 335 15.53 4.12 -19.46
N GLU A 336 15.93 2.97 -20.00
CA GLU A 336 17.22 2.34 -19.70
C GLU A 336 18.41 3.24 -20.08
N GLU A 337 18.33 3.94 -21.22
CA GLU A 337 19.37 4.87 -21.70
C GLU A 337 19.58 6.11 -20.80
N ASP A 338 18.63 6.39 -19.92
CA ASP A 338 18.64 7.49 -18.96
C ASP A 338 18.80 7.00 -17.51
N GLY A 339 19.16 5.72 -17.30
CA GLY A 339 19.44 5.15 -15.98
C GLY A 339 18.24 4.54 -15.26
N LEU A 340 17.07 4.48 -15.90
CA LEU A 340 15.84 3.85 -15.39
C LEU A 340 15.44 2.64 -16.26
N GLY A 341 14.17 2.52 -16.67
CA GLY A 341 13.71 1.45 -17.56
C GLY A 341 12.88 0.36 -16.88
N LEU A 342 12.23 0.69 -15.76
CA LEU A 342 11.35 -0.23 -15.03
C LEU A 342 9.99 0.42 -14.80
N PRO A 343 8.86 -0.31 -14.87
CA PRO A 343 7.55 0.26 -14.56
C PRO A 343 7.55 0.90 -13.15
N LEU A 344 7.13 2.15 -13.06
CA LEU A 344 7.07 2.90 -11.81
C LEU A 344 5.62 2.89 -11.28
N PRO A 345 5.34 2.24 -10.14
CA PRO A 345 4.04 2.38 -9.50
C PRO A 345 3.71 3.83 -9.15
N LYS A 346 2.43 4.20 -9.26
CA LYS A 346 1.89 5.44 -8.70
C LYS A 346 2.32 5.58 -7.25
N GLY A 347 2.84 6.75 -6.90
CA GLY A 347 3.43 6.98 -5.58
C GLY A 347 3.83 8.43 -5.37
N ILE A 348 4.35 8.71 -4.19
CA ILE A 348 4.86 10.05 -3.84
C ILE A 348 6.36 10.05 -4.06
N ILE A 349 6.87 11.04 -4.79
CA ILE A 349 8.30 11.31 -4.93
C ILE A 349 8.67 12.51 -4.08
N ARG A 350 9.68 12.32 -3.22
CA ARG A 350 10.24 13.34 -2.34
C ARG A 350 11.62 13.69 -2.84
N VAL A 351 11.82 14.95 -3.15
CA VAL A 351 13.03 15.45 -3.80
C VAL A 351 13.81 16.29 -2.81
N SER A 352 15.07 15.92 -2.61
CA SER A 352 16.06 16.75 -1.92
C SER A 352 17.13 17.20 -2.91
N LYS A 353 17.79 18.31 -2.63
CA LYS A 353 18.90 18.83 -3.42
C LYS A 353 20.13 19.01 -2.54
N ALA A 354 21.30 18.67 -3.07
CA ALA A 354 22.57 18.99 -2.43
C ALA A 354 22.87 20.50 -2.52
N ASP A 355 23.14 21.13 -1.37
CA ASP A 355 23.62 22.51 -1.29
C ASP A 355 25.15 22.58 -1.46
N ALA A 356 25.68 23.78 -1.65
CA ALA A 356 27.10 24.05 -1.91
C ALA A 356 28.04 23.58 -0.78
N ASP A 357 27.52 23.42 0.44
CA ASP A 357 28.25 22.91 1.61
C ASP A 357 28.14 21.37 1.78
N GLY A 358 27.42 20.70 0.87
CA GLY A 358 27.19 19.25 0.89
C GLY A 358 26.01 18.78 1.75
N SER A 359 25.27 19.70 2.38
CA SER A 359 24.00 19.38 3.05
C SER A 359 22.90 19.04 2.05
N LEU A 360 21.89 18.27 2.48
CA LEU A 360 20.71 17.95 1.67
C LEU A 360 19.51 18.75 2.17
N GLU A 361 18.95 19.58 1.30
CA GLU A 361 17.76 20.37 1.59
C GLU A 361 16.54 19.84 0.85
N PHE A 362 15.39 19.84 1.51
CA PHE A 362 14.14 19.38 0.89
C PHE A 362 13.67 20.38 -0.18
N ALA A 363 13.57 19.92 -1.43
CA ALA A 363 13.20 20.74 -2.57
C ALA A 363 11.69 20.70 -2.87
N GLY A 364 11.01 19.59 -2.54
CA GLY A 364 9.57 19.43 -2.73
C GLY A 364 9.12 17.97 -2.78
N GLU A 365 7.81 17.77 -2.83
CA GLU A 365 7.22 16.46 -3.12
C GLU A 365 6.09 16.59 -4.14
N ASP A 366 5.92 15.55 -4.94
CA ASP A 366 4.80 15.43 -5.88
C ASP A 366 4.35 13.97 -5.98
N ARG A 367 3.25 13.74 -6.69
CA ARG A 367 2.74 12.42 -7.01
C ARG A 367 3.04 12.06 -8.47
N ILE A 368 3.57 10.87 -8.68
CA ILE A 368 3.63 10.27 -10.02
C ILE A 368 2.47 9.28 -10.19
N ASP A 369 1.96 9.15 -11.41
CA ASP A 369 1.03 8.08 -11.77
C ASP A 369 1.77 6.79 -12.15
N HIS A 370 1.02 5.70 -12.41
CA HIS A 370 1.60 4.48 -12.96
C HIS A 370 2.28 4.83 -14.28
N THR A 371 3.61 4.71 -14.30
CA THR A 371 4.42 5.13 -15.44
C THR A 371 5.09 3.89 -16.05
N PRO A 372 4.66 3.46 -17.24
CA PRO A 372 5.35 2.41 -18.00
C PRO A 372 6.80 2.77 -18.36
N VAL A 373 7.53 1.78 -18.86
CA VAL A 373 8.83 2.03 -19.49
C VAL A 373 8.63 2.90 -20.74
N ASP A 374 9.64 3.70 -21.07
CA ASP A 374 9.67 4.62 -22.21
C ASP A 374 8.72 5.82 -22.11
N GLU A 375 8.19 6.10 -20.94
CA GLU A 375 7.33 7.26 -20.68
C GLU A 375 8.05 8.37 -19.91
N LYS A 376 7.58 9.59 -20.11
CA LYS A 376 8.13 10.79 -19.48
C LYS A 376 7.38 11.14 -18.20
N VAL A 377 8.12 11.47 -17.15
CA VAL A 377 7.59 11.91 -15.85
C VAL A 377 7.89 13.39 -15.66
N ARG A 378 6.91 14.15 -15.17
CA ARG A 378 7.06 15.54 -14.75
C ARG A 378 6.57 15.68 -13.32
N ILE A 379 7.40 16.26 -12.46
CA ILE A 379 7.09 16.48 -11.05
C ILE A 379 7.28 17.95 -10.70
N THR A 380 6.36 18.50 -9.93
CA THR A 380 6.35 19.88 -9.47
C THR A 380 7.02 19.96 -8.11
N LEU A 381 8.13 20.69 -8.02
CA LEU A 381 8.85 20.87 -6.75
C LEU A 381 8.29 22.05 -5.95
N GLY A 382 7.74 23.04 -6.65
CA GLY A 382 7.20 24.25 -6.06
C GLY A 382 7.16 25.40 -7.05
N TYR A 383 7.36 26.61 -6.56
CA TYR A 383 7.33 27.82 -7.37
C TYR A 383 8.64 28.60 -7.26
N ALA A 384 9.13 29.11 -8.38
CA ALA A 384 10.30 29.95 -8.41
C ALA A 384 10.03 31.28 -7.70
N PHE A 385 10.87 31.65 -6.74
CA PHE A 385 10.78 32.93 -6.03
C PHE A 385 11.25 34.11 -6.90
N ASP A 386 12.36 33.91 -7.62
CA ASP A 386 13.02 34.96 -8.41
C ASP A 386 12.50 35.07 -9.85
N VAL A 387 11.53 34.25 -10.25
CA VAL A 387 10.96 34.28 -11.60
C VAL A 387 9.46 34.48 -11.49
N VAL A 388 8.96 35.56 -12.08
CA VAL A 388 7.57 35.99 -11.93
C VAL A 388 6.98 36.27 -13.31
N GLY A 389 5.84 35.65 -13.59
CA GLY A 389 5.06 35.92 -14.78
C GLY A 389 3.96 36.94 -14.52
N GLU A 390 3.51 37.63 -15.57
CA GLU A 390 2.35 38.50 -15.55
C GLU A 390 1.62 38.37 -16.88
N ARG A 391 0.31 38.09 -16.81
CA ARG A 391 -0.55 37.85 -17.97
C ARG A 391 -1.64 38.92 -18.03
N LYS A 392 -1.73 39.63 -19.15
CA LYS A 392 -2.63 40.78 -19.33
C LYS A 392 -3.38 40.72 -20.65
N LEU A 393 -4.70 40.86 -20.58
CA LEU A 393 -5.53 41.15 -21.76
C LEU A 393 -5.39 42.63 -22.08
N THR A 394 -4.71 42.95 -23.18
CA THR A 394 -4.43 44.34 -23.57
C THR A 394 -5.49 44.90 -24.51
N ASN A 395 -6.19 44.04 -25.26
CA ASN A 395 -7.25 44.47 -26.16
C ASN A 395 -8.28 43.36 -26.40
N THR A 396 -9.55 43.75 -26.56
CA THR A 396 -10.63 42.88 -27.03
C THR A 396 -11.39 43.60 -28.13
N LYS A 397 -11.62 42.92 -29.25
CA LYS A 397 -12.34 43.45 -30.40
C LYS A 397 -13.38 42.46 -30.88
N ARG A 398 -14.65 42.87 -30.88
CA ARG A 398 -15.73 42.09 -31.52
C ARG A 398 -15.77 42.41 -33.01
N ILE A 399 -15.56 41.40 -33.86
CA ILE A 399 -15.64 41.55 -35.33
C ILE A 399 -17.09 41.32 -35.80
N SER A 400 -17.75 40.31 -35.22
CA SER A 400 -19.15 39.99 -35.48
C SER A 400 -19.78 39.31 -34.26
N ASP A 401 -21.02 38.83 -34.38
CA ASP A 401 -21.68 38.07 -33.31
C ASP A 401 -21.04 36.73 -33.00
N ARG A 402 -20.28 36.17 -33.96
CA ARG A 402 -19.61 34.87 -33.82
C ARG A 402 -18.09 34.94 -33.88
N VAL A 403 -17.52 36.14 -34.03
CA VAL A 403 -16.07 36.32 -34.19
C VAL A 403 -15.57 37.44 -33.30
N SER A 404 -14.58 37.13 -32.46
CA SER A 404 -13.90 38.09 -31.60
C SER A 404 -12.39 37.90 -31.64
N GLU A 405 -11.65 38.98 -31.43
CA GLU A 405 -10.21 38.99 -31.27
C GLU A 405 -9.84 39.42 -29.86
N GLU A 406 -8.84 38.76 -29.30
CA GLU A 406 -8.22 39.12 -28.03
C GLU A 406 -6.72 39.26 -28.22
N THR A 407 -6.15 40.32 -27.66
CA THR A 407 -4.69 40.51 -27.63
C THR A 407 -4.20 40.37 -26.21
N TRP A 408 -3.26 39.44 -26.03
CA TRP A 408 -2.64 39.12 -24.77
C TRP A 408 -1.19 39.59 -24.77
N GLU A 409 -0.73 40.02 -23.62
CA GLU A 409 0.65 40.35 -23.30
C GLU A 409 1.06 39.58 -22.07
N ILE A 410 2.20 38.89 -22.17
CA ILE A 410 2.76 38.05 -21.13
C ILE A 410 4.19 38.52 -20.87
N GLU A 411 4.42 39.01 -19.66
CA GLU A 411 5.75 39.39 -19.20
C GLU A 411 6.32 38.32 -18.28
N VAL A 412 7.55 37.91 -18.52
CA VAL A 412 8.31 37.01 -17.64
C VAL A 412 9.53 37.75 -17.14
N ARG A 413 9.60 37.94 -15.82
CA ARG A 413 10.66 38.67 -15.13
C ARG A 413 11.61 37.68 -14.46
N ASN A 414 12.88 37.70 -14.83
CA ASN A 414 13.93 36.89 -14.21
C ASN A 414 14.81 37.78 -13.32
N ARG A 415 14.74 37.58 -12.00
CA ARG A 415 15.55 38.30 -11.01
C ARG A 415 16.83 37.55 -10.62
N LYS A 416 17.06 36.37 -11.18
CA LYS A 416 18.31 35.61 -10.97
C LYS A 416 19.48 36.28 -11.68
N ASN A 417 20.68 35.95 -11.24
CA ASN A 417 21.94 36.35 -11.87
C ASN A 417 22.37 35.46 -13.06
N VAL A 418 21.54 34.47 -13.43
CA VAL A 418 21.74 33.57 -14.57
C VAL A 418 20.52 33.64 -15.51
N PRO A 419 20.71 33.43 -16.83
CA PRO A 419 19.57 33.31 -17.76
C PRO A 419 18.73 32.09 -17.42
N VAL A 420 17.44 32.16 -17.74
CA VAL A 420 16.50 31.04 -17.58
C VAL A 420 15.63 30.90 -18.82
N GLU A 421 15.21 29.67 -19.12
CA GLU A 421 14.16 29.39 -20.07
C GLU A 421 12.85 29.14 -19.31
N VAL A 422 11.77 29.81 -19.71
CA VAL A 422 10.42 29.62 -19.16
C VAL A 422 9.48 29.18 -20.28
N LEU A 423 8.81 28.06 -20.06
CA LEU A 423 7.76 27.55 -20.95
C LEU A 423 6.44 28.23 -20.56
N VAL A 424 5.99 29.17 -21.39
CA VAL A 424 4.72 29.88 -21.17
C VAL A 424 3.58 29.10 -21.82
N ILE A 425 2.61 28.68 -21.02
CA ILE A 425 1.46 27.88 -21.46
C ILE A 425 0.23 28.78 -21.58
N GLU A 426 -0.39 28.76 -22.75
CA GLU A 426 -1.61 29.52 -23.04
C GLU A 426 -2.71 28.63 -23.60
N HIS A 427 -3.93 28.81 -23.08
CA HIS A 427 -5.10 28.01 -23.43
C HIS A 427 -6.11 28.81 -24.24
N MET A 428 -6.45 28.32 -25.43
CA MET A 428 -7.28 28.98 -26.43
C MET A 428 -8.77 28.62 -26.30
N TYR A 429 -9.34 28.78 -25.10
CA TYR A 429 -10.71 28.34 -24.78
C TYR A 429 -11.83 29.35 -25.11
N GLY A 430 -11.54 30.42 -25.88
CA GLY A 430 -12.50 31.49 -26.14
C GLY A 430 -13.62 31.17 -27.15
N GLY A 431 -13.53 30.08 -27.92
CA GLY A 431 -14.48 29.73 -29.00
C GLY A 431 -14.48 28.25 -29.38
N THR A 432 -15.27 27.88 -30.40
CA THR A 432 -15.29 26.52 -30.97
C THR A 432 -14.08 26.26 -31.87
N SER A 433 -13.49 27.34 -32.41
CA SER A 433 -12.22 27.34 -33.12
C SER A 433 -11.46 28.62 -32.85
N TRP A 434 -10.15 28.58 -33.08
CA TRP A 434 -9.26 29.72 -32.90
C TRP A 434 -8.18 29.78 -33.99
N GLU A 435 -7.71 30.98 -34.26
CA GLU A 435 -6.54 31.23 -35.11
C GLU A 435 -5.62 32.29 -34.48
N LEU A 436 -4.31 32.06 -34.57
CA LEU A 436 -3.32 33.03 -34.12
C LEU A 436 -3.10 34.07 -35.23
N VAL A 437 -3.75 35.23 -35.09
CA VAL A 437 -3.71 36.31 -36.08
C VAL A 437 -2.35 37.01 -36.08
N ARG A 438 -1.80 37.24 -34.88
CA ARG A 438 -0.50 37.90 -34.69
C ARG A 438 0.22 37.29 -33.51
N ALA A 439 1.54 37.18 -33.60
CA ALA A 439 2.38 36.87 -32.46
C ALA A 439 3.71 37.60 -32.60
N SER A 440 4.25 38.03 -31.47
CA SER A 440 5.59 38.64 -31.33
C SER A 440 6.72 37.64 -31.61
N THR A 441 6.44 36.35 -31.48
CA THR A 441 7.36 35.26 -31.84
C THR A 441 6.66 34.22 -32.72
N ARG A 442 7.44 33.56 -33.58
CA ARG A 442 7.00 32.38 -34.34
C ARG A 442 7.44 31.06 -33.69
N ASN A 443 8.22 31.14 -32.62
CA ASN A 443 8.67 29.98 -31.86
C ASN A 443 7.60 29.61 -30.83
N TYR A 444 6.71 28.69 -31.20
CA TYR A 444 5.72 28.10 -30.30
C TYR A 444 5.39 26.67 -30.73
N ASN A 445 5.04 25.84 -29.76
CA ASN A 445 4.58 24.48 -29.97
C ASN A 445 3.07 24.43 -29.75
N LYS A 446 2.34 23.77 -30.65
CA LYS A 446 0.93 23.43 -30.42
C LYS A 446 0.90 22.05 -29.76
N LEU A 447 0.61 21.99 -28.47
CA LEU A 447 0.65 20.75 -27.69
C LEU A 447 -0.61 19.90 -27.95
N ASP A 448 -1.76 20.56 -28.06
CA ASP A 448 -3.03 19.93 -28.42
C ASP A 448 -3.94 20.92 -29.19
N ALA A 449 -5.22 20.60 -29.34
CA ALA A 449 -6.17 21.43 -30.08
C ALA A 449 -6.24 22.88 -29.58
N ASN A 450 -6.05 23.11 -28.27
CA ASN A 450 -6.31 24.37 -27.59
C ASN A 450 -5.12 24.92 -26.80
N THR A 451 -4.05 24.15 -26.60
CA THR A 451 -2.90 24.61 -25.79
C THR A 451 -1.69 24.94 -26.66
N LEU A 452 -1.17 26.16 -26.46
CA LEU A 452 0.12 26.60 -27.00
C LEU A 452 1.16 26.67 -25.89
N GLU A 453 2.39 26.30 -26.24
CA GLU A 453 3.59 26.48 -25.43
C GLU A 453 4.54 27.43 -26.14
N PHE A 454 4.95 28.50 -25.46
CA PHE A 454 5.94 29.46 -25.94
C PHE A 454 7.22 29.31 -25.10
N PRO A 455 8.32 28.78 -25.67
CA PRO A 455 9.62 28.81 -25.00
C PRO A 455 10.17 30.24 -24.97
N VAL A 456 10.44 30.77 -23.78
CA VAL A 456 10.95 32.13 -23.57
C VAL A 456 12.28 32.10 -22.84
N GLU A 457 13.34 32.51 -23.54
CA GLU A 457 14.62 32.77 -22.91
C GLU A 457 14.62 34.16 -22.27
N VAL A 458 14.85 34.22 -20.95
CA VAL A 458 14.90 35.45 -20.16
C VAL A 458 16.31 35.61 -19.59
N LYS A 459 17.04 36.62 -20.07
CA LYS A 459 18.40 36.91 -19.57
C LYS A 459 18.39 37.22 -18.07
N ALA A 460 19.54 37.04 -17.42
CA ALA A 460 19.74 37.39 -16.01
C ALA A 460 19.28 38.83 -15.72
N GLY A 461 18.53 39.01 -14.64
CA GLY A 461 18.07 40.33 -14.18
C GLY A 461 17.16 41.09 -15.16
N SER A 462 16.53 40.42 -16.13
CA SER A 462 15.78 41.07 -17.21
C SER A 462 14.32 40.61 -17.31
N THR A 463 13.56 41.26 -18.19
CA THR A 463 12.19 40.91 -18.54
C THR A 463 12.11 40.53 -20.02
N ALA A 464 11.39 39.47 -20.34
CA ALA A 464 10.98 39.14 -21.70
C ALA A 464 9.47 39.25 -21.82
N THR A 465 8.99 39.71 -22.98
CA THR A 465 7.56 39.93 -23.22
C THR A 465 7.13 39.18 -24.48
N ILE A 466 6.09 38.37 -24.36
CA ILE A 466 5.35 37.81 -25.50
C ILE A 466 4.04 38.59 -25.64
N SER A 467 3.77 39.10 -26.82
CA SER A 467 2.42 39.53 -27.20
C SER A 467 1.86 38.68 -28.34
N TYR A 468 0.58 38.33 -28.26
CA TYR A 468 -0.12 37.65 -29.35
C TYR A 468 -1.59 38.09 -29.44
N THR A 469 -2.16 38.00 -30.63
CA THR A 469 -3.57 38.21 -30.92
C THR A 469 -4.17 36.92 -31.43
N VAL A 470 -5.19 36.43 -30.73
CA VAL A 470 -5.97 35.25 -31.11
C VAL A 470 -7.35 35.69 -31.57
N ARG A 471 -7.87 35.09 -32.65
CA ARG A 471 -9.25 35.23 -33.09
C ARG A 471 -10.00 33.97 -32.75
N TYR A 472 -11.11 34.12 -32.05
CA TYR A 472 -12.05 33.06 -31.74
C TYR A 472 -13.25 33.12 -32.68
N SER A 473 -13.68 31.95 -33.16
CA SER A 473 -14.94 31.79 -33.89
C SER A 473 -15.86 30.82 -33.14
N ARG A 474 -17.16 31.08 -33.17
CA ARG A 474 -18.20 30.22 -32.56
C ARG A 474 -19.07 29.51 -33.58
#